data_AF-A0A1E5JRU7-F1
#
_entry.id   AF-A0A1E5JRU7-F1
#
_cell.length_a   1.000
_cell.length_b   1.000
_cell.length_c   1.000
_cell.angle_alpha   90.00
_cell.angle_beta   90.00
_cell.angle_gamma   90.00
#
_symmetry.space_group_name_H-M   'P 1'
#
loop_
_entity.id
_entity.type
_entity.pdbx_description
1 polymer ?
#
loop_
_entity_poly.entity_id
_entity_poly.type
_entity_poly.pdbx_seq_one_letter_code
_entity_poly.pdbx_strand_id
1 'polypeptide(L)'
;MYSHIYLSALKATDREDLRKRLNGAHVDPKRSDHPLLTPAAELAIKGQFKQVEWLRELGANVDCIAYAYAMAGKHDQVDEYRRLYKASIDIIAQGYAVAGNTLMVGEYQAKYKASVHAIAQGYAFAKNDDQVEHYRKKFKASVHAIAEGYACAENHEQVLYYLEHHKANINTIAKGYALTGQHSKTKNYQTPASVRAIAQGYAISGYHHQVEQYVKKHKECIDAIAQGYAITGNHAKVEEYRTRYKASVHAIAEGYARAGNHTKVEEYLTRHGAKPLMIVKGYALAGNHAKVQEYRTNHNISLFAIAKYYALAGNYNQIEYYQNLADTSFDQKFRNAMITAIVQGYALAENYEKVEEYRKDHKANVYVIAQSYAMVENHEQVKKYLTKYPETVHVIAQGYASAGNHDKVEECRRDLNADVNAIVESYALAGNHEKVEEYRIKHGASIKSIIQGYTLAGNKEKIREYDINKLLSGYLEDREKEVDSSGKVKEYFYNFFTCIQKSLTQKRNAVKAVQRALQGEKVIFTEENIATLRNGNLGKELRKFVKTGKAYELLNKEVHTVREFLDALQNDFSPTNLIGQ
;
A
#
# COMPACT_ATOMS: atom_id res chain seq x y z
N MET A 1 -11.59 -3.39 -27.72
CA MET A 1 -10.36 -4.23 -27.66
C MET A 1 -10.68 -5.72 -27.61
N TYR A 2 -11.48 -6.19 -26.64
CA TYR A 2 -11.89 -7.60 -26.51
C TYR A 2 -12.27 -8.29 -27.82
N SER A 3 -13.29 -7.78 -28.52
CA SER A 3 -13.79 -8.39 -29.77
C SER A 3 -12.75 -8.45 -30.88
N HIS A 4 -11.85 -7.47 -30.95
CA HIS A 4 -10.78 -7.46 -31.94
C HIS A 4 -9.81 -8.63 -31.71
N ILE A 5 -9.41 -8.89 -30.47
CA ILE A 5 -8.46 -9.97 -30.13
C ILE A 5 -9.11 -11.33 -30.34
N TYR A 6 -10.34 -11.50 -29.84
CA TYR A 6 -11.09 -12.75 -30.00
C TYR A 6 -11.30 -13.11 -31.48
N LEU A 7 -11.75 -12.14 -32.30
CA LEU A 7 -11.95 -12.37 -33.73
C LEU A 7 -10.63 -12.57 -34.48
N SER A 8 -9.56 -11.90 -34.06
CA SER A 8 -8.22 -12.09 -34.66
C SER A 8 -7.69 -13.49 -34.40
N ALA A 9 -7.87 -14.00 -33.18
CA ALA A 9 -7.49 -15.37 -32.81
C ALA A 9 -8.27 -16.43 -33.61
N LEU A 10 -9.58 -16.24 -33.80
CA LEU A 10 -10.39 -17.15 -34.61
C LEU A 10 -9.98 -17.19 -36.09
N LYS A 11 -9.57 -16.03 -36.64
CA LYS A 11 -9.21 -15.90 -38.06
C LYS A 11 -7.76 -16.25 -38.35
N ALA A 12 -6.92 -16.38 -37.32
CA ALA A 12 -5.51 -16.63 -37.51
C ALA A 12 -5.26 -18.05 -38.05
N THR A 13 -4.33 -18.17 -39.01
CA THR A 13 -3.92 -19.48 -39.55
C THR A 13 -2.85 -20.15 -38.70
N ASP A 14 -2.03 -19.34 -38.03
CA ASP A 14 -0.96 -19.74 -37.13
C ASP A 14 -0.67 -18.64 -36.09
N ARG A 15 0.26 -18.91 -35.17
CA ARG A 15 0.66 -17.99 -34.10
C ARG A 15 1.28 -16.70 -34.64
N GLU A 16 2.08 -16.77 -35.70
CA GLU A 16 2.78 -15.61 -36.26
C GLU A 16 1.79 -14.69 -36.99
N ASP A 17 0.82 -15.26 -37.70
CA ASP A 17 -0.33 -14.52 -38.25
C ASP A 17 -1.13 -13.84 -37.13
N LEU A 18 -1.44 -14.56 -36.04
CA LEU A 18 -2.09 -13.96 -34.88
C LEU A 18 -1.29 -12.78 -34.30
N ARG A 19 0.01 -12.96 -34.07
CA ARG A 19 0.89 -11.90 -33.55
C ARG A 19 0.84 -10.65 -34.43
N LYS A 20 0.88 -10.81 -35.76
CA LYS A 20 0.77 -9.70 -36.72
C LYS A 20 -0.59 -9.02 -36.64
N ARG A 21 -1.69 -9.78 -36.57
CA ARG A 21 -3.05 -9.24 -36.47
C ARG A 21 -3.28 -8.44 -35.19
N LEU A 22 -2.68 -8.89 -34.08
CA LEU A 22 -2.79 -8.19 -32.80
C LEU A 22 -2.00 -6.88 -32.77
N ASN A 23 -0.93 -6.76 -33.56
CA ASN A 23 -0.12 -5.54 -33.69
C ASN A 23 0.27 -4.92 -32.32
N GLY A 24 0.72 -5.76 -31.38
CA GLY A 24 1.11 -5.32 -30.03
C GLY A 24 -0.05 -4.99 -29.09
N ALA A 25 -1.30 -5.28 -29.46
CA ALA A 25 -2.44 -5.14 -28.56
C ALA A 25 -2.28 -6.00 -27.30
N HIS A 26 -2.69 -5.44 -26.16
CA HIS A 26 -2.75 -6.16 -24.89
C HIS A 26 -3.74 -7.33 -24.98
N VAL A 27 -3.29 -8.57 -24.73
CA VAL A 27 -4.00 -9.82 -25.05
C VAL A 27 -5.09 -10.25 -24.06
N ASP A 28 -5.15 -9.66 -22.86
CA ASP A 28 -6.09 -10.02 -21.80
C ASP A 28 -7.12 -8.94 -21.44
N PRO A 29 -7.74 -8.22 -22.41
CA PRO A 29 -8.86 -7.35 -22.07
C PRO A 29 -9.97 -8.21 -21.45
N LYS A 30 -10.59 -7.72 -20.38
CA LYS A 30 -11.68 -8.43 -19.72
C LYS A 30 -13.01 -8.19 -20.42
N ARG A 31 -13.90 -9.18 -20.38
CA ARG A 31 -15.29 -9.01 -20.79
C ARG A 31 -16.03 -8.22 -19.71
N SER A 32 -16.92 -7.30 -20.11
CA SER A 32 -17.56 -6.35 -19.19
C SER A 32 -18.44 -7.00 -18.13
N ASP A 33 -19.07 -8.12 -18.47
CA ASP A 33 -19.99 -8.90 -17.62
C ASP A 33 -19.28 -10.01 -16.85
N HIS A 34 -17.98 -10.27 -17.10
CA HIS A 34 -17.25 -11.36 -16.45
C HIS A 34 -15.74 -11.02 -16.29
N PRO A 35 -15.29 -10.62 -15.09
CA PRO A 35 -13.96 -10.02 -14.90
C PRO A 35 -12.79 -11.00 -15.11
N LEU A 36 -13.05 -12.31 -15.07
CA LEU A 36 -12.04 -13.34 -15.38
C LEU A 36 -12.07 -13.83 -16.84
N LEU A 37 -13.05 -13.39 -17.66
CA LEU A 37 -13.16 -13.87 -19.03
C LEU A 37 -12.39 -12.96 -19.99
N THR A 38 -11.24 -13.46 -20.47
CA THR A 38 -10.43 -12.88 -21.54
C THR A 38 -10.76 -13.55 -22.88
N PRO A 39 -10.28 -13.03 -24.03
CA PRO A 39 -10.43 -13.71 -25.32
C PRO A 39 -9.93 -15.15 -25.31
N ALA A 40 -8.78 -15.41 -24.67
CA ALA A 40 -8.24 -16.76 -24.53
C ALA A 40 -9.14 -17.66 -23.65
N ALA A 41 -9.65 -17.11 -22.55
CA ALA A 41 -10.59 -17.83 -21.68
C ALA A 41 -11.91 -18.17 -22.41
N GLU A 42 -12.45 -17.26 -23.22
CA GLU A 42 -13.66 -17.55 -24.01
C GLU A 42 -13.42 -18.63 -25.07
N LEU A 43 -12.25 -18.61 -25.72
CA LEU A 43 -11.84 -19.66 -26.65
C LEU A 43 -11.67 -21.02 -25.95
N ALA A 44 -11.17 -21.04 -24.72
CA ALA A 44 -11.06 -22.24 -23.89
C ALA A 44 -12.43 -22.87 -23.59
N ILE A 45 -13.43 -22.05 -23.22
CA ILE A 45 -14.82 -22.52 -23.04
C ILE A 45 -15.37 -23.14 -24.34
N LYS A 46 -15.08 -22.50 -25.48
CA LYS A 46 -15.54 -22.95 -26.81
C LYS A 46 -14.72 -24.11 -27.39
N GLY A 47 -13.76 -24.66 -26.66
CA GLY A 47 -12.93 -25.78 -27.10
C GLY A 47 -11.96 -25.45 -28.24
N GLN A 48 -11.61 -24.17 -28.44
CA GLN A 48 -10.68 -23.73 -29.48
C GLN A 48 -9.22 -23.84 -29.00
N PHE A 49 -8.80 -25.05 -28.63
CA PHE A 49 -7.53 -25.31 -27.92
C PHE A 49 -6.31 -24.73 -28.63
N LYS A 50 -6.24 -24.86 -29.96
CA LYS A 50 -5.10 -24.37 -30.75
C LYS A 50 -4.93 -22.85 -30.64
N GLN A 51 -6.03 -22.11 -30.71
CA GLN A 51 -6.06 -20.65 -30.60
C GLN A 51 -5.76 -20.19 -29.17
N VAL A 52 -6.20 -20.96 -28.16
CA VAL A 52 -5.85 -20.72 -26.75
C VAL A 52 -4.34 -20.81 -26.55
N GLU A 53 -3.70 -21.86 -27.07
CA GLU A 53 -2.24 -22.01 -26.97
C GLU A 53 -1.48 -20.88 -27.67
N TRP A 54 -1.93 -20.46 -28.85
CA TRP A 54 -1.33 -19.30 -29.52
C TRP A 54 -1.42 -18.03 -28.67
N LEU A 55 -2.57 -17.77 -28.04
CA LEU A 55 -2.72 -16.61 -27.15
C LEU A 55 -1.87 -16.75 -25.88
N ARG A 56 -1.79 -17.96 -25.28
CA ARG A 56 -0.93 -18.24 -24.11
C ARG A 56 0.53 -17.92 -24.43
N GLU A 57 1.03 -18.39 -25.58
CA GLU A 57 2.40 -18.14 -26.03
C GLU A 57 2.67 -16.66 -26.33
N LEU A 58 1.63 -15.90 -26.66
CA LEU A 58 1.67 -14.44 -26.80
C LEU A 58 1.46 -13.70 -25.48
N GLY A 59 1.45 -14.42 -24.35
CA GLY A 59 1.44 -13.86 -23.01
C GLY A 59 0.05 -13.78 -22.36
N ALA A 60 -0.96 -14.47 -22.89
CA ALA A 60 -2.27 -14.51 -22.25
C ALA A 60 -2.21 -15.19 -20.88
N ASN A 61 -2.99 -14.66 -19.94
CA ASN A 61 -2.99 -15.04 -18.55
C ASN A 61 -3.46 -16.50 -18.35
N VAL A 62 -2.55 -17.34 -17.84
CA VAL A 62 -2.76 -18.78 -17.63
C VAL A 62 -3.87 -19.08 -16.62
N ASP A 63 -4.06 -18.23 -15.61
CA ASP A 63 -5.11 -18.41 -14.60
C ASP A 63 -6.49 -18.19 -15.21
N CYS A 64 -6.65 -17.20 -16.08
CA CYS A 64 -7.92 -16.94 -16.78
C CYS A 64 -8.30 -18.08 -17.72
N ILE A 65 -7.31 -18.69 -18.37
CA ILE A 65 -7.51 -19.86 -19.23
C ILE A 65 -7.89 -21.08 -18.39
N ALA A 66 -7.15 -21.36 -17.32
CA ALA A 66 -7.43 -22.49 -16.43
C ALA A 66 -8.79 -22.37 -15.73
N TYR A 67 -9.16 -21.16 -15.32
CA TYR A 67 -10.51 -20.82 -14.84
C TYR A 67 -11.59 -21.23 -15.85
N ALA A 68 -11.41 -20.84 -17.11
CA ALA A 68 -12.36 -21.15 -18.17
C ALA A 68 -12.45 -22.64 -18.48
N TYR A 69 -11.33 -23.37 -18.49
CA TYR A 69 -11.35 -24.83 -18.63
C TYR A 69 -12.08 -25.50 -17.46
N ALA A 70 -11.87 -25.03 -16.24
CA ALA A 70 -12.59 -25.53 -15.06
C ALA A 70 -14.09 -25.27 -15.18
N MET A 71 -14.46 -24.05 -15.57
CA MET A 71 -15.85 -23.66 -15.79
C MET A 71 -16.52 -24.48 -16.91
N ALA A 72 -15.77 -24.88 -17.94
CA ALA A 72 -16.25 -25.70 -19.04
C ALA A 72 -16.17 -27.22 -18.78
N GLY A 73 -15.75 -27.66 -17.59
CA GLY A 73 -15.60 -29.08 -17.24
C GLY A 73 -14.48 -29.81 -18.02
N LYS A 74 -13.46 -29.09 -18.48
CA LYS A 74 -12.33 -29.62 -19.27
C LYS A 74 -11.19 -30.05 -18.34
N HIS A 75 -11.39 -31.13 -17.60
CA HIS A 75 -10.51 -31.56 -16.50
C HIS A 75 -9.06 -31.84 -16.92
N ASP A 76 -8.84 -32.45 -18.09
CA ASP A 76 -7.50 -32.77 -18.59
C ASP A 76 -6.67 -31.49 -18.83
N GLN A 77 -7.30 -30.49 -19.46
CA GLN A 77 -6.67 -29.19 -19.73
C GLN A 77 -6.43 -28.41 -18.43
N VAL A 78 -7.35 -28.51 -17.46
CA VAL A 78 -7.13 -27.92 -16.13
C VAL A 78 -5.90 -28.53 -15.47
N ASP A 79 -5.75 -29.86 -15.50
CA ASP A 79 -4.61 -30.54 -14.89
C ASP A 79 -3.30 -30.20 -15.61
N GLU A 80 -3.32 -30.14 -16.95
CA GLU A 80 -2.19 -29.68 -17.76
C GLU A 80 -1.76 -28.26 -17.35
N TYR A 81 -2.68 -27.30 -17.32
CA TYR A 81 -2.38 -25.91 -16.98
C TYR A 81 -1.88 -25.73 -15.55
N ARG A 82 -2.45 -26.48 -14.61
CA ARG A 82 -1.99 -26.50 -13.22
C ARG A 82 -0.57 -27.04 -13.11
N ARG A 83 -0.23 -28.13 -13.81
CA ARG A 83 1.07 -28.80 -13.68
C ARG A 83 2.18 -28.10 -14.46
N LEU A 84 1.93 -27.81 -15.73
CA LEU A 84 2.93 -27.27 -16.67
C LEU A 84 3.06 -25.76 -16.54
N TYR A 85 1.93 -25.05 -16.48
CA TYR A 85 1.91 -23.58 -16.49
C TYR A 85 1.70 -22.96 -15.11
N LYS A 86 1.62 -23.80 -14.06
CA LYS A 86 1.48 -23.39 -12.65
C LYS A 86 0.28 -22.49 -12.40
N ALA A 87 -0.82 -22.72 -13.12
CA ALA A 87 -2.06 -21.98 -12.92
C ALA A 87 -2.55 -22.11 -11.46
N SER A 88 -3.10 -21.02 -10.94
CA SER A 88 -3.53 -20.90 -9.55
C SER A 88 -4.62 -21.90 -9.20
N ILE A 89 -4.37 -22.67 -8.14
CA ILE A 89 -5.31 -23.65 -7.57
C ILE A 89 -6.62 -22.95 -7.15
N ASP A 90 -6.51 -21.74 -6.59
CA ASP A 90 -7.67 -20.98 -6.10
C ASP A 90 -8.56 -20.53 -7.25
N ILE A 91 -7.95 -20.05 -8.34
CA ILE A 91 -8.67 -19.63 -9.54
C ILE A 91 -9.34 -20.82 -10.25
N ILE A 92 -8.67 -21.97 -10.31
CA ILE A 92 -9.27 -23.20 -10.84
C ILE A 92 -10.48 -23.62 -10.01
N ALA A 93 -10.35 -23.65 -8.69
CA ALA A 93 -11.44 -24.03 -7.79
C ALA A 93 -12.62 -23.06 -7.89
N GLN A 94 -12.36 -21.76 -8.04
CA GLN A 94 -13.37 -20.75 -8.32
C GLN A 94 -14.10 -21.04 -9.65
N GLY A 95 -13.39 -21.44 -10.70
CA GLY A 95 -13.98 -21.83 -11.98
C GLY A 95 -14.93 -23.03 -11.87
N TYR A 96 -14.52 -24.07 -11.14
CA TYR A 96 -15.41 -25.21 -10.86
C TYR A 96 -16.62 -24.82 -10.00
N ALA A 97 -16.46 -23.92 -9.03
CA ALA A 97 -17.57 -23.41 -8.22
C ALA A 97 -18.58 -22.63 -9.08
N VAL A 98 -18.10 -21.82 -10.02
CA VAL A 98 -18.97 -21.11 -10.98
C VAL A 98 -19.74 -22.08 -11.87
N ALA A 99 -19.12 -23.19 -12.28
CA ALA A 99 -19.80 -24.26 -13.02
C ALA A 99 -20.75 -25.11 -12.17
N GLY A 100 -20.79 -24.93 -10.85
CA GLY A 100 -21.55 -25.78 -9.94
C GLY A 100 -20.99 -27.20 -9.79
N ASN A 101 -19.74 -27.44 -10.19
CA ASN A 101 -19.10 -28.76 -10.10
C ASN A 101 -18.58 -29.03 -8.67
N THR A 102 -19.50 -29.38 -7.77
CA THR A 102 -19.22 -29.59 -6.34
C THR A 102 -18.20 -30.70 -6.08
N LEU A 103 -18.14 -31.73 -6.94
CA LEU A 103 -17.17 -32.82 -6.84
C LEU A 103 -15.74 -32.31 -7.02
N MET A 104 -15.48 -31.57 -8.12
CA MET A 104 -14.15 -31.03 -8.39
C MET A 104 -13.76 -29.93 -7.40
N VAL A 105 -14.72 -29.11 -6.96
CA VAL A 105 -14.49 -28.16 -5.87
C VAL A 105 -14.01 -28.90 -4.61
N GLY A 106 -14.69 -30.00 -4.24
CA GLY A 106 -14.30 -30.84 -3.11
C GLY A 106 -12.91 -31.45 -3.26
N GLU A 107 -12.56 -31.95 -4.45
CA GLU A 107 -11.20 -32.45 -4.73
C GLU A 107 -10.16 -31.34 -4.56
N TYR A 108 -10.39 -30.18 -5.18
CA TYR A 108 -9.43 -29.07 -5.15
C TYR A 108 -9.23 -28.52 -3.74
N GLN A 109 -10.31 -28.43 -2.96
CA GLN A 109 -10.22 -28.08 -1.55
C GLN A 109 -9.44 -29.13 -0.75
N ALA A 110 -9.77 -30.41 -0.89
CA ALA A 110 -9.21 -31.47 -0.04
C ALA A 110 -7.73 -31.77 -0.37
N LYS A 111 -7.44 -31.92 -1.66
CA LYS A 111 -6.14 -32.40 -2.19
C LYS A 111 -5.17 -31.27 -2.44
N TYR A 112 -5.63 -30.16 -3.03
CA TYR A 112 -4.79 -29.03 -3.42
C TYR A 112 -4.90 -27.84 -2.48
N LYS A 113 -5.75 -27.94 -1.44
CA LYS A 113 -5.94 -26.94 -0.40
C LYS A 113 -6.36 -25.57 -0.95
N ALA A 114 -7.21 -25.59 -1.98
CA ALA A 114 -7.78 -24.38 -2.56
C ALA A 114 -8.48 -23.51 -1.51
N SER A 115 -8.35 -22.19 -1.68
CA SER A 115 -8.94 -21.19 -0.80
C SER A 115 -10.46 -21.30 -0.76
N VAL A 116 -11.00 -21.49 0.44
CA VAL A 116 -12.44 -21.50 0.71
C VAL A 116 -13.11 -20.17 0.39
N HIS A 117 -12.33 -19.08 0.35
CA HIS A 117 -12.80 -17.75 -0.02
C HIS A 117 -13.02 -17.64 -1.53
N ALA A 118 -12.06 -18.12 -2.33
CA ALA A 118 -12.17 -18.15 -3.78
C ALA A 118 -13.33 -19.04 -4.24
N ILE A 119 -13.50 -20.21 -3.60
CA ILE A 119 -14.63 -21.12 -3.86
C ILE A 119 -15.97 -20.43 -3.56
N ALA A 120 -16.12 -19.83 -2.37
CA ALA A 120 -17.36 -19.16 -1.98
C ALA A 120 -17.67 -17.95 -2.88
N GLN A 121 -16.65 -17.20 -3.29
CA GLN A 121 -16.80 -16.12 -4.28
C GLN A 121 -17.28 -16.65 -5.63
N GLY A 122 -16.79 -17.82 -6.08
CA GLY A 122 -17.27 -18.48 -7.28
C GLY A 122 -18.75 -18.88 -7.19
N TYR A 123 -19.17 -19.50 -6.09
CA TYR A 123 -20.58 -19.83 -5.89
C TYR A 123 -21.47 -18.58 -5.80
N ALA A 124 -21.02 -17.52 -5.13
CA ALA A 124 -21.73 -16.24 -5.08
C ALA A 124 -21.86 -15.61 -6.46
N PHE A 125 -20.80 -15.68 -7.27
CA PHE A 125 -20.82 -15.23 -8.65
C PHE A 125 -21.84 -16.00 -9.50
N ALA A 126 -21.94 -17.31 -9.30
CA ALA A 126 -22.94 -18.18 -9.93
C ALA A 126 -24.33 -18.11 -9.28
N LYS A 127 -24.54 -17.28 -8.24
CA LYS A 127 -25.80 -17.14 -7.48
C LYS A 127 -26.27 -18.47 -6.87
N ASN A 128 -25.34 -19.32 -6.42
CA ASN A 128 -25.63 -20.57 -5.72
C ASN A 128 -25.61 -20.35 -4.20
N ASP A 129 -26.71 -19.80 -3.68
CA ASP A 129 -26.82 -19.35 -2.28
C ASP A 129 -26.64 -20.49 -1.26
N ASP A 130 -27.10 -21.70 -1.59
CA ASP A 130 -26.93 -22.88 -0.72
C ASP A 130 -25.46 -23.23 -0.50
N GLN A 131 -24.66 -23.24 -1.58
CA GLN A 131 -23.23 -23.50 -1.47
C GLN A 131 -22.48 -22.34 -0.83
N VAL A 132 -22.88 -21.09 -1.09
CA VAL A 132 -22.33 -19.93 -0.40
C VAL A 132 -22.51 -20.06 1.11
N GLU A 133 -23.71 -20.37 1.58
CA GLU A 133 -24.01 -20.54 2.99
C GLU A 133 -23.30 -21.74 3.61
N HIS A 134 -23.18 -22.86 2.86
CA HIS A 134 -22.38 -24.00 3.27
C HIS A 134 -20.92 -23.60 3.55
N TYR A 135 -20.29 -22.89 2.61
CA TYR A 135 -18.90 -22.47 2.74
C TYR A 135 -18.70 -21.39 3.81
N ARG A 136 -19.63 -20.44 3.93
CA ARG A 136 -19.59 -19.43 4.98
C ARG A 136 -19.68 -20.06 6.38
N LYS A 137 -20.64 -20.96 6.60
CA LYS A 137 -20.89 -21.54 7.94
C LYS A 137 -19.87 -22.61 8.31
N LYS A 138 -19.61 -23.56 7.40
CA LYS A 138 -18.76 -24.73 7.69
C LYS A 138 -17.27 -24.41 7.57
N PHE A 139 -16.90 -23.67 6.53
CA PHE A 139 -15.51 -23.41 6.19
C PHE A 139 -15.06 -21.98 6.48
N LYS A 140 -15.94 -21.17 7.10
CA LYS A 140 -15.65 -19.79 7.52
C LYS A 140 -15.14 -18.94 6.36
N ALA A 141 -15.78 -19.09 5.20
CA ALA A 141 -15.45 -18.29 4.04
C ALA A 141 -15.74 -16.80 4.31
N SER A 142 -14.88 -15.92 3.76
CA SER A 142 -14.95 -14.49 3.96
C SER A 142 -16.24 -13.92 3.39
N VAL A 143 -17.00 -13.24 4.24
CA VAL A 143 -18.22 -12.51 3.85
C VAL A 143 -17.93 -11.40 2.85
N HIS A 144 -16.68 -10.89 2.81
CA HIS A 144 -16.24 -9.87 1.86
C HIS A 144 -16.05 -10.46 0.46
N ALA A 145 -15.40 -11.63 0.36
CA ALA A 145 -15.22 -12.33 -0.91
C ALA A 145 -16.58 -12.77 -1.50
N ILE A 146 -17.49 -13.23 -0.64
CA ILE A 146 -18.87 -13.56 -1.03
C ILE A 146 -19.60 -12.33 -1.57
N ALA A 147 -19.56 -11.21 -0.84
CA ALA A 147 -20.21 -9.97 -1.28
C ALA A 147 -19.60 -9.41 -2.58
N GLU A 148 -18.30 -9.54 -2.79
CA GLU A 148 -17.66 -9.21 -4.08
C GLU A 148 -18.22 -10.08 -5.21
N GLY A 149 -18.35 -11.39 -4.96
CA GLY A 149 -18.93 -12.34 -5.92
C GLY A 149 -20.36 -11.94 -6.33
N TYR A 150 -21.22 -11.62 -5.35
CA TYR A 150 -22.57 -11.14 -5.63
C TYR A 150 -22.61 -9.78 -6.33
N ALA A 151 -21.70 -8.86 -5.98
CA ALA A 151 -21.59 -7.57 -6.65
C ALA A 151 -21.23 -7.77 -8.14
N CYS A 152 -20.26 -8.63 -8.42
CA CYS A 152 -19.89 -9.02 -9.78
C CYS A 152 -21.01 -9.76 -10.52
N ALA A 153 -21.84 -10.55 -9.83
CA ALA A 153 -23.02 -11.23 -10.41
C ALA A 153 -24.24 -10.33 -10.59
N GLU A 154 -24.11 -9.05 -10.25
CA GLU A 154 -25.18 -8.06 -10.21
C GLU A 154 -26.33 -8.39 -9.24
N ASN A 155 -26.12 -9.32 -8.30
CA ASN A 155 -27.12 -9.72 -7.30
C ASN A 155 -27.16 -8.70 -6.15
N HIS A 156 -27.83 -7.58 -6.38
CA HIS A 156 -27.85 -6.46 -5.43
C HIS A 156 -28.55 -6.79 -4.12
N GLU A 157 -29.59 -7.62 -4.16
CA GLU A 157 -30.31 -8.08 -2.97
C GLU A 157 -29.35 -8.81 -2.01
N GLN A 158 -28.57 -9.76 -2.52
CA GLN A 158 -27.58 -10.46 -1.69
C GLN A 158 -26.42 -9.56 -1.24
N VAL A 159 -26.02 -8.58 -2.06
CA VAL A 159 -25.03 -7.57 -1.63
C VAL A 159 -25.53 -6.79 -0.42
N LEU A 160 -26.79 -6.32 -0.45
CA LEU A 160 -27.39 -5.60 0.67
C LEU A 160 -27.54 -6.50 1.90
N TYR A 161 -28.00 -7.74 1.71
CA TYR A 161 -28.08 -8.73 2.78
C TYR A 161 -26.73 -8.92 3.49
N TYR A 162 -25.66 -9.15 2.73
CA TYR A 162 -24.32 -9.33 3.28
C TYR A 162 -23.73 -8.06 3.89
N LEU A 163 -24.04 -6.89 3.34
CA LEU A 163 -23.64 -5.60 3.92
C LEU A 163 -24.31 -5.39 5.28
N GLU A 164 -25.61 -5.62 5.38
CA GLU A 164 -26.41 -5.32 6.57
C GLU A 164 -26.21 -6.36 7.69
N HIS A 165 -26.27 -7.65 7.35
CA HIS A 165 -26.30 -8.77 8.30
C HIS A 165 -24.93 -9.37 8.58
N HIS A 166 -24.00 -9.25 7.63
CA HIS A 166 -22.66 -9.82 7.73
C HIS A 166 -21.54 -8.78 7.74
N LYS A 167 -21.90 -7.48 7.66
CA LYS A 167 -20.96 -6.35 7.70
C LYS A 167 -19.87 -6.51 6.64
N ALA A 168 -20.27 -6.90 5.44
CA ALA A 168 -19.35 -7.04 4.32
C ALA A 168 -18.70 -5.70 3.97
N ASN A 169 -17.41 -5.72 3.63
CA ASN A 169 -16.64 -4.51 3.36
C ASN A 169 -17.17 -3.78 2.11
N ILE A 170 -17.47 -2.50 2.29
CA ILE A 170 -18.06 -1.66 1.26
C ILE A 170 -17.10 -1.33 0.11
N ASN A 171 -15.79 -1.26 0.38
CA ASN A 171 -14.75 -1.05 -0.63
C ASN A 171 -14.66 -2.26 -1.57
N THR A 172 -14.74 -3.46 -1.02
CA THR A 172 -14.77 -4.73 -1.77
C THR A 172 -16.01 -4.81 -2.65
N ILE A 173 -17.20 -4.47 -2.12
CA ILE A 173 -18.44 -4.38 -2.91
C ILE A 173 -18.33 -3.36 -4.04
N ALA A 174 -17.87 -2.15 -3.73
CA ALA A 174 -17.75 -1.06 -4.71
C ALA A 174 -16.74 -1.41 -5.82
N LYS A 175 -15.64 -2.08 -5.46
CA LYS A 175 -14.69 -2.64 -6.41
C LYS A 175 -15.33 -3.72 -7.28
N GLY A 176 -16.11 -4.63 -6.71
CA GLY A 176 -16.87 -5.64 -7.47
C GLY A 176 -17.77 -5.02 -8.53
N TYR A 177 -18.54 -3.99 -8.18
CA TYR A 177 -19.37 -3.25 -9.15
C TYR A 177 -18.54 -2.55 -10.23
N ALA A 178 -17.39 -1.97 -9.86
CA ALA A 178 -16.49 -1.33 -10.82
C ALA A 178 -15.85 -2.36 -11.78
N LEU A 179 -15.54 -3.57 -11.30
CA LEU A 179 -14.98 -4.65 -12.10
C LEU A 179 -15.93 -5.11 -13.22
N THR A 180 -17.25 -5.02 -13.04
CA THR A 180 -18.21 -5.40 -14.09
C THR A 180 -18.88 -4.22 -14.78
N GLY A 181 -18.33 -3.01 -14.58
CA GLY A 181 -18.83 -1.81 -15.26
C GLY A 181 -20.23 -1.35 -14.84
N GLN A 182 -20.70 -1.75 -13.65
CA GLN A 182 -21.99 -1.31 -13.10
C GLN A 182 -21.91 0.14 -12.58
N HIS A 183 -21.63 1.09 -13.47
CA HIS A 183 -21.28 2.47 -13.14
C HIS A 183 -22.30 3.17 -12.25
N SER A 184 -23.60 2.96 -12.51
CA SER A 184 -24.68 3.56 -11.71
C SER A 184 -24.66 3.05 -10.26
N LYS A 185 -24.43 1.74 -10.05
CA LYS A 185 -24.30 1.19 -8.70
C LYS A 185 -23.01 1.64 -8.05
N THR A 186 -21.88 1.64 -8.76
CA THR A 186 -20.61 2.14 -8.22
C THR A 186 -20.74 3.59 -7.71
N LYS A 187 -21.52 4.44 -8.39
CA LYS A 187 -21.80 5.82 -7.92
C LYS A 187 -22.50 5.87 -6.57
N ASN A 188 -23.44 4.95 -6.29
CA ASN A 188 -24.12 4.88 -4.99
C ASN A 188 -23.15 4.57 -3.83
N TYR A 189 -22.00 3.98 -4.12
CA TYR A 189 -20.96 3.66 -3.15
C TYR A 189 -19.80 4.67 -3.13
N GLN A 190 -19.82 5.73 -3.94
CA GLN A 190 -18.72 6.70 -4.00
C GLN A 190 -18.52 7.50 -2.71
N THR A 191 -19.58 7.70 -1.92
CA THR A 191 -19.51 8.44 -0.65
C THR A 191 -18.99 7.60 0.51
N PRO A 192 -19.42 6.34 0.72
CA PRO A 192 -18.92 5.54 1.84
C PRO A 192 -17.72 4.65 1.49
N ALA A 193 -17.40 4.43 0.20
CA ALA A 193 -16.29 3.57 -0.20
C ALA A 193 -15.05 4.36 -0.64
N SER A 194 -13.88 3.73 -0.44
CA SER A 194 -12.61 4.24 -0.88
C SER A 194 -12.58 4.42 -2.40
N VAL A 195 -12.35 5.66 -2.83
CA VAL A 195 -12.11 6.03 -4.23
C VAL A 195 -10.99 5.20 -4.85
N ARG A 196 -9.96 4.83 -4.08
CA ARG A 196 -8.84 3.98 -4.53
C ARG A 196 -9.32 2.59 -4.96
N ALA A 197 -10.21 1.97 -4.20
CA ALA A 197 -10.73 0.64 -4.48
C ALA A 197 -11.56 0.63 -5.78
N ILE A 198 -12.41 1.63 -5.95
CA ILE A 198 -13.23 1.80 -7.16
C ILE A 198 -12.34 2.04 -8.40
N ALA A 199 -11.40 2.98 -8.31
CA ALA A 199 -10.51 3.32 -9.41
C ALA A 199 -9.65 2.12 -9.84
N GLN A 200 -9.15 1.34 -8.88
CA GLN A 200 -8.48 0.09 -9.15
C GLN A 200 -9.39 -0.92 -9.87
N GLY A 201 -10.64 -1.09 -9.43
CA GLY A 201 -11.61 -1.97 -10.10
C GLY A 201 -11.81 -1.62 -11.57
N TYR A 202 -12.00 -0.33 -11.87
CA TYR A 202 -12.09 0.14 -13.26
C TYR A 202 -10.80 -0.10 -14.07
N ALA A 203 -9.63 0.09 -13.46
CA ALA A 203 -8.34 -0.15 -14.11
C ALA A 203 -8.14 -1.63 -14.44
N ILE A 204 -8.47 -2.52 -13.50
CA ILE A 204 -8.41 -3.98 -13.72
C ILE A 204 -9.29 -4.37 -14.90
N SER A 205 -10.52 -3.86 -14.98
CA SER A 205 -11.44 -4.24 -16.06
C SER A 205 -11.25 -3.46 -17.36
N GLY A 206 -10.31 -2.52 -17.41
CA GLY A 206 -9.98 -1.77 -18.63
C GLY A 206 -10.99 -0.67 -18.98
N TYR A 207 -11.77 -0.17 -18.01
CA TYR A 207 -12.69 0.96 -18.19
C TYR A 207 -11.94 2.30 -18.20
N HIS A 208 -11.10 2.51 -19.22
CA HIS A 208 -10.16 3.63 -19.28
C HIS A 208 -10.85 5.00 -19.15
N HIS A 209 -12.03 5.20 -19.73
CA HIS A 209 -12.73 6.48 -19.65
C HIS A 209 -13.09 6.84 -18.19
N GLN A 210 -13.56 5.87 -17.42
CA GLN A 210 -13.92 6.00 -16.02
C GLN A 210 -12.67 6.23 -15.17
N VAL A 211 -11.58 5.51 -15.46
CA VAL A 211 -10.29 5.74 -14.81
C VAL A 211 -9.82 7.20 -15.00
N GLU A 212 -9.87 7.73 -16.22
CA GLU A 212 -9.46 9.13 -16.48
C GLU A 212 -10.35 10.16 -15.77
N GLN A 213 -11.65 9.88 -15.58
CA GLN A 213 -12.52 10.73 -14.77
C GLN A 213 -12.08 10.75 -13.30
N TYR A 214 -11.66 9.61 -12.76
CA TYR A 214 -11.16 9.50 -11.39
C TYR A 214 -9.82 10.22 -11.21
N VAL A 215 -8.88 10.04 -12.13
CA VAL A 215 -7.57 10.73 -12.08
C VAL A 215 -7.72 12.25 -12.02
N LYS A 216 -8.68 12.81 -12.78
CA LYS A 216 -8.94 14.27 -12.78
C LYS A 216 -9.42 14.80 -11.43
N LYS A 217 -10.13 13.99 -10.65
CA LYS A 217 -10.75 14.40 -9.38
C LYS A 217 -9.95 13.98 -8.15
N HIS A 218 -9.20 12.88 -8.25
CA HIS A 218 -8.63 12.16 -7.12
C HIS A 218 -7.19 11.73 -7.43
N LYS A 219 -6.22 12.58 -7.12
CA LYS A 219 -4.80 12.25 -7.36
C LYS A 219 -4.31 11.11 -6.46
N GLU A 220 -4.94 10.92 -5.32
CA GLU A 220 -4.63 9.89 -4.33
C GLU A 220 -4.89 8.44 -4.80
N CYS A 221 -5.53 8.24 -5.96
CA CYS A 221 -5.80 6.92 -6.53
C CYS A 221 -4.84 6.47 -7.63
N ILE A 222 -3.86 7.31 -8.01
CA ILE A 222 -2.90 7.03 -9.10
C ILE A 222 -2.19 5.68 -8.90
N ASP A 223 -1.71 5.40 -7.68
CA ASP A 223 -1.01 4.16 -7.36
C ASP A 223 -1.92 2.93 -7.47
N ALA A 224 -3.17 3.05 -7.01
CA ALA A 224 -4.15 1.98 -7.05
C ALA A 224 -4.56 1.63 -8.49
N ILE A 225 -4.65 2.64 -9.37
CA ILE A 225 -4.90 2.49 -10.80
C ILE A 225 -3.72 1.80 -11.49
N ALA A 226 -2.49 2.29 -11.26
CA ALA A 226 -1.30 1.71 -11.85
C ALA A 226 -1.10 0.25 -11.42
N GLN A 227 -1.35 -0.05 -10.15
CA GLN A 227 -1.41 -1.42 -9.65
C GLN A 227 -2.48 -2.24 -10.37
N GLY A 228 -3.68 -1.69 -10.59
CA GLY A 228 -4.77 -2.36 -11.32
C GLY A 228 -4.39 -2.74 -12.75
N TYR A 229 -3.74 -1.85 -13.48
CA TYR A 229 -3.22 -2.16 -14.82
C TYR A 229 -2.07 -3.16 -14.81
N ALA A 230 -1.23 -3.15 -13.76
CA ALA A 230 -0.16 -4.14 -13.59
C ALA A 230 -0.73 -5.54 -13.31
N ILE A 231 -1.80 -5.63 -12.49
CA ILE A 231 -2.52 -6.88 -12.22
C ILE A 231 -3.04 -7.52 -13.52
N THR A 232 -3.49 -6.72 -14.48
CA THR A 232 -3.96 -7.24 -15.76
C THR A 232 -2.90 -7.33 -16.83
N GLY A 233 -1.67 -6.89 -16.58
CA GLY A 233 -0.60 -6.93 -17.57
C GLY A 233 -0.74 -5.89 -18.69
N ASN A 234 -1.48 -4.80 -18.47
CA ASN A 234 -1.56 -3.70 -19.42
C ASN A 234 -0.32 -2.79 -19.30
N HIS A 235 0.82 -3.27 -19.82
CA HIS A 235 2.12 -2.63 -19.70
C HIS A 235 2.14 -1.19 -20.24
N ALA A 236 1.44 -0.93 -21.35
CA ALA A 236 1.37 0.41 -21.93
C ALA A 236 0.75 1.42 -20.96
N LYS A 237 -0.36 1.04 -20.32
CA LYS A 237 -1.01 1.90 -19.31
C LYS A 237 -0.19 2.00 -18.02
N VAL A 238 0.47 0.93 -17.61
CA VAL A 238 1.39 0.98 -16.46
C VAL A 238 2.50 2.01 -16.69
N GLU A 239 3.16 1.98 -17.84
CA GLU A 239 4.24 2.94 -18.15
C GLU A 239 3.72 4.37 -18.32
N GLU A 240 2.54 4.56 -18.91
CA GLU A 240 1.87 5.86 -18.94
C GLU A 240 1.70 6.41 -17.52
N TYR A 241 1.20 5.60 -16.58
CA TYR A 241 0.95 6.04 -15.21
C TYR A 241 2.22 6.26 -14.40
N ARG A 242 3.24 5.42 -14.59
CA ARG A 242 4.55 5.61 -13.96
C ARG A 242 5.21 6.92 -14.42
N THR A 243 5.21 7.20 -15.72
CA THR A 243 5.96 8.33 -16.29
C THR A 243 5.23 9.66 -16.16
N ARG A 244 3.94 9.69 -16.56
CA ARG A 244 3.10 10.90 -16.60
C ARG A 244 2.55 11.26 -15.23
N TYR A 245 2.03 10.28 -14.50
CA TYR A 245 1.33 10.49 -13.23
C TYR A 245 2.20 10.20 -12.01
N LYS A 246 3.45 9.77 -12.22
CA LYS A 246 4.43 9.44 -11.16
C LYS A 246 3.93 8.36 -10.20
N ALA A 247 3.19 7.39 -10.73
CA ALA A 247 2.71 6.26 -9.94
C ALA A 247 3.88 5.49 -9.29
N SER A 248 3.64 5.01 -8.06
CA SER A 248 4.60 4.27 -7.26
C SER A 248 5.05 2.99 -7.95
N VAL A 249 6.36 2.89 -8.19
CA VAL A 249 7.02 1.70 -8.73
C VAL A 249 6.81 0.47 -7.83
N HIS A 250 6.61 0.70 -6.53
CA HIS A 250 6.32 -0.36 -5.56
C HIS A 250 4.91 -0.94 -5.73
N ALA A 251 3.91 -0.07 -5.94
CA ALA A 251 2.53 -0.49 -6.17
C ALA A 251 2.40 -1.25 -7.49
N ILE A 252 3.12 -0.81 -8.53
CA ILE A 252 3.20 -1.49 -9.82
C ILE A 252 3.85 -2.87 -9.68
N ALA A 253 4.99 -2.97 -9.01
CA ALA A 253 5.68 -4.25 -8.81
C ALA A 253 4.83 -5.25 -7.99
N GLU A 254 4.13 -4.77 -6.94
CA GLU A 254 3.15 -5.58 -6.22
C GLU A 254 2.06 -6.10 -7.16
N GLY A 255 1.54 -5.25 -8.06
CA GLY A 255 0.53 -5.63 -9.06
C GLY A 255 1.02 -6.71 -10.03
N TYR A 256 2.22 -6.57 -10.58
CA TYR A 256 2.82 -7.61 -11.44
C TYR A 256 3.10 -8.91 -10.70
N ALA A 257 3.55 -8.84 -9.43
CA ALA A 257 3.76 -10.01 -8.60
C ALA A 257 2.44 -10.74 -8.34
N ARG A 258 1.37 -9.99 -8.08
CA ARG A 258 0.02 -10.53 -7.93
C ARG A 258 -0.51 -11.17 -9.22
N ALA A 259 -0.12 -10.64 -10.38
CA ALA A 259 -0.44 -11.21 -11.69
C ALA A 259 0.43 -12.43 -12.07
N GLY A 260 1.45 -12.77 -11.28
CA GLY A 260 2.42 -13.80 -11.64
C GLY A 260 3.38 -13.41 -12.77
N ASN A 261 3.47 -12.13 -13.15
CA ASN A 261 4.36 -11.67 -14.22
C ASN A 261 5.80 -11.47 -13.69
N HIS A 262 6.53 -12.58 -13.54
CA HIS A 262 7.89 -12.59 -13.00
C HIS A 262 8.85 -11.69 -13.78
N THR A 263 8.77 -11.69 -15.11
CA THR A 263 9.64 -10.85 -15.96
C THR A 263 9.50 -9.37 -15.64
N LYS A 264 8.26 -8.87 -15.50
CA LYS A 264 8.02 -7.46 -15.15
C LYS A 264 8.34 -7.14 -13.71
N VAL A 265 8.17 -8.09 -12.80
CA VAL A 265 8.61 -7.94 -11.41
C VAL A 265 10.12 -7.70 -11.34
N GLU A 266 10.93 -8.52 -12.02
CA GLU A 266 12.38 -8.36 -12.06
C GLU A 266 12.80 -7.05 -12.73
N GLU A 267 12.12 -6.65 -13.81
CA GLU A 267 12.35 -5.35 -14.46
C GLU A 267 12.15 -4.18 -13.47
N TYR A 268 11.05 -4.20 -12.70
CA TYR A 268 10.74 -3.14 -11.75
C TYR A 268 11.63 -3.17 -10.51
N LEU A 269 12.04 -4.35 -10.06
CA LEU A 269 13.03 -4.50 -8.99
C LEU A 269 14.37 -3.88 -9.40
N THR A 270 14.89 -4.26 -10.56
CA THR A 270 16.25 -3.90 -11.00
C THR A 270 16.38 -2.51 -11.59
N ARG A 271 15.44 -2.08 -12.45
CA ARG A 271 15.52 -0.80 -13.17
C ARG A 271 14.84 0.35 -12.44
N HIS A 272 13.86 0.05 -11.60
CA HIS A 272 13.03 1.06 -10.95
C HIS A 272 13.14 1.06 -9.42
N GLY A 273 13.95 0.16 -8.85
CA GLY A 273 14.19 0.11 -7.40
C GLY A 273 12.95 -0.29 -6.59
N ALA A 274 12.08 -1.13 -7.15
CA ALA A 274 10.93 -1.62 -6.41
C ALA A 274 11.35 -2.38 -5.15
N LYS A 275 10.71 -2.11 -4.01
CA LYS A 275 11.07 -2.75 -2.74
C LYS A 275 10.71 -4.24 -2.76
N PRO A 276 11.65 -5.17 -2.49
CA PRO A 276 11.38 -6.61 -2.45
C PRO A 276 10.22 -7.01 -1.53
N LEU A 277 10.02 -6.29 -0.42
CA LEU A 277 8.92 -6.52 0.50
C LEU A 277 7.54 -6.38 -0.17
N MET A 278 7.38 -5.41 -1.08
CA MET A 278 6.12 -5.17 -1.79
C MET A 278 5.86 -6.22 -2.87
N ILE A 279 6.92 -6.74 -3.48
CA ILE A 279 6.86 -7.87 -4.40
C ILE A 279 6.42 -9.15 -3.67
N VAL A 280 7.01 -9.44 -2.51
CA VAL A 280 6.63 -10.58 -1.66
C VAL A 280 5.18 -10.49 -1.22
N LYS A 281 4.70 -9.29 -0.86
CA LYS A 281 3.27 -9.07 -0.58
C LYS A 281 2.42 -9.50 -1.79
N GLY A 282 2.76 -9.06 -3.00
CA GLY A 282 2.03 -9.43 -4.21
C GLY A 282 2.00 -10.94 -4.46
N TYR A 283 3.14 -11.63 -4.33
CA TYR A 283 3.20 -13.08 -4.48
C TYR A 283 2.45 -13.85 -3.38
N ALA A 284 2.50 -13.37 -2.12
CA ALA A 284 1.75 -13.97 -1.02
C ALA A 284 0.23 -13.84 -1.24
N LEU A 285 -0.23 -12.67 -1.70
CA LEU A 285 -1.64 -12.42 -2.07
C LEU A 285 -2.09 -13.25 -3.28
N ALA A 286 -1.18 -13.62 -4.18
CA ALA A 286 -1.46 -14.53 -5.29
C ALA A 286 -1.30 -16.02 -4.92
N GLY A 287 -0.90 -16.33 -3.68
CA GLY A 287 -0.64 -17.71 -3.26
C GLY A 287 0.61 -18.35 -3.86
N ASN A 288 1.50 -17.57 -4.51
CA ASN A 288 2.72 -18.09 -5.13
C ASN A 288 3.83 -18.30 -4.07
N HIS A 289 3.72 -19.41 -3.33
CA HIS A 289 4.65 -19.72 -2.24
C HIS A 289 6.10 -19.91 -2.69
N ALA A 290 6.32 -20.51 -3.86
CA ALA A 290 7.66 -20.71 -4.39
C ALA A 290 8.41 -19.37 -4.54
N LYS A 291 7.75 -18.36 -5.14
CA LYS A 291 8.34 -17.03 -5.30
C LYS A 291 8.47 -16.26 -3.99
N VAL A 292 7.54 -16.44 -3.05
CA VAL A 292 7.69 -15.88 -1.69
C VAL A 292 8.97 -16.41 -1.03
N GLN A 293 9.25 -17.71 -1.10
CA GLN A 293 10.45 -18.30 -0.50
C GLN A 293 11.75 -17.89 -1.21
N GLU A 294 11.72 -17.81 -2.54
CA GLU A 294 12.82 -17.29 -3.35
C GLU A 294 13.21 -15.87 -2.91
N TYR A 295 12.24 -14.96 -2.90
CA TYR A 295 12.46 -13.57 -2.50
C TYR A 295 12.82 -13.42 -1.02
N ARG A 296 12.23 -14.25 -0.15
CA ARG A 296 12.59 -14.28 1.27
C ARG A 296 14.08 -14.52 1.45
N THR A 297 14.62 -15.51 0.74
CA THR A 297 16.01 -15.93 0.88
C THR A 297 16.94 -14.91 0.24
N ASN A 298 16.62 -14.45 -0.98
CA ASN A 298 17.49 -13.54 -1.74
C ASN A 298 17.55 -12.12 -1.18
N HIS A 299 16.48 -11.67 -0.50
CA HIS A 299 16.36 -10.30 0.01
C HIS A 299 16.19 -10.22 1.53
N ASN A 300 16.41 -11.33 2.25
CA ASN A 300 16.32 -11.41 3.71
C ASN A 300 15.00 -10.84 4.28
N ILE A 301 13.88 -11.27 3.71
CA ILE A 301 12.55 -10.77 4.11
C ILE A 301 12.12 -11.40 5.43
N SER A 302 11.64 -10.57 6.34
CA SER A 302 11.17 -11.01 7.65
C SER A 302 10.05 -12.04 7.55
N LEU A 303 10.17 -13.13 8.32
CA LEU A 303 9.13 -14.15 8.45
C LEU A 303 7.82 -13.56 8.98
N PHE A 304 7.90 -12.55 9.86
CA PHE A 304 6.72 -11.86 10.39
C PHE A 304 5.95 -11.14 9.27
N ALA A 305 6.65 -10.48 8.35
CA ALA A 305 5.99 -9.81 7.22
C ALA A 305 5.30 -10.82 6.29
N ILE A 306 5.94 -11.96 6.04
CA ILE A 306 5.38 -13.02 5.21
C ILE A 306 4.14 -13.63 5.86
N ALA A 307 4.19 -13.96 7.15
CA ALA A 307 3.04 -14.46 7.90
C ALA A 307 1.88 -13.46 7.86
N LYS A 308 2.15 -12.16 8.08
CA LYS A 308 1.15 -11.11 7.93
C LYS A 308 0.50 -11.11 6.54
N TYR A 309 1.27 -11.23 5.46
CA TYR A 309 0.72 -11.19 4.11
C TYR A 309 -0.05 -12.46 3.73
N TYR A 310 0.33 -13.63 4.23
CA TYR A 310 -0.49 -14.83 4.07
C TYR A 310 -1.80 -14.76 4.86
N ALA A 311 -1.79 -14.13 6.04
CA ALA A 311 -3.00 -13.94 6.84
C ALA A 311 -3.93 -12.93 6.14
N LEU A 312 -3.35 -11.86 5.59
CA LEU A 312 -4.05 -10.91 4.72
C LEU A 312 -4.66 -11.60 3.49
N ALA A 313 -3.95 -12.56 2.90
CA ALA A 313 -4.44 -13.35 1.76
C ALA A 313 -5.49 -14.40 2.15
N GLY A 314 -5.70 -14.67 3.45
CA GLY A 314 -6.52 -15.78 3.92
C GLY A 314 -5.94 -17.16 3.60
N ASN A 315 -4.61 -17.28 3.42
CA ASN A 315 -3.97 -18.56 3.14
C ASN A 315 -3.72 -19.35 4.43
N TYR A 316 -4.76 -20.05 4.89
CA TYR A 316 -4.74 -20.76 6.18
C TYR A 316 -3.66 -21.83 6.30
N ASN A 317 -3.32 -22.54 5.22
CA ASN A 317 -2.28 -23.58 5.29
C ASN A 317 -0.90 -22.96 5.58
N GLN A 318 -0.61 -21.82 4.96
CA GLN A 318 0.65 -21.12 5.22
C GLN A 318 0.65 -20.53 6.64
N ILE A 319 -0.49 -20.02 7.11
CA ILE A 319 -0.60 -19.54 8.49
C ILE A 319 -0.41 -20.65 9.51
N GLU A 320 -0.98 -21.83 9.29
CA GLU A 320 -0.79 -22.99 10.16
C GLU A 320 0.70 -23.34 10.28
N TYR A 321 1.44 -23.32 9.16
CA TYR A 321 2.90 -23.49 9.19
C TYR A 321 3.61 -22.45 10.07
N TYR A 322 3.32 -21.15 9.88
CA TYR A 322 3.95 -20.08 10.66
C TYR A 322 3.52 -20.07 12.13
N GLN A 323 2.29 -20.49 12.42
CA GLN A 323 1.78 -20.66 13.76
C GLN A 323 2.48 -21.83 14.47
N ASN A 324 2.61 -22.98 13.82
CA ASN A 324 3.36 -24.13 14.35
C ASN A 324 4.82 -23.75 14.63
N LEU A 325 5.45 -22.97 13.75
CA LEU A 325 6.79 -22.43 13.98
C LEU A 325 6.85 -21.52 15.22
N ALA A 326 5.80 -20.73 15.48
CA ALA A 326 5.71 -19.88 16.67
C ALA A 326 5.50 -20.69 17.95
N ASP A 327 4.62 -21.69 17.92
CA ASP A 327 4.25 -22.49 19.09
C ASP A 327 5.35 -23.49 19.50
N THR A 328 6.20 -23.91 18.56
CA THR A 328 7.37 -24.75 18.83
C THR A 328 8.62 -23.97 19.24
N SER A 329 8.60 -22.64 19.16
CA SER A 329 9.74 -21.80 19.54
C SER A 329 9.81 -21.60 21.06
N PHE A 330 10.99 -21.81 21.65
CA PHE A 330 11.26 -21.47 23.05
C PHE A 330 11.40 -19.95 23.29
N ASP A 331 11.53 -19.15 22.23
CA ASP A 331 11.62 -17.69 22.33
C ASP A 331 10.21 -17.07 22.36
N GLN A 332 9.77 -16.69 23.56
CA GLN A 332 8.47 -16.04 23.76
C GLN A 332 8.34 -14.71 22.99
N LYS A 333 9.44 -13.98 22.78
CA LYS A 333 9.43 -12.73 22.02
C LYS A 333 9.18 -13.02 20.54
N PHE A 334 9.83 -14.03 19.99
CA PHE A 334 9.57 -14.52 18.63
C PHE A 334 8.11 -14.96 18.48
N ARG A 335 7.61 -15.78 19.41
CA ARG A 335 6.22 -16.24 19.39
C ARG A 335 5.24 -15.07 19.38
N ASN A 336 5.40 -14.12 20.29
CA ASN A 336 4.52 -12.95 20.39
C ASN A 336 4.58 -12.08 19.13
N ALA A 337 5.75 -11.90 18.53
CA ALA A 337 5.91 -11.17 17.27
C ALA A 337 5.22 -11.86 16.09
N MET A 338 5.29 -13.20 16.02
CA MET A 338 4.61 -13.97 14.97
C MET A 338 3.09 -13.91 15.10
N ILE A 339 2.55 -14.15 16.30
CA ILE A 339 1.11 -14.02 16.57
C ILE A 339 0.61 -12.61 16.26
N THR A 340 1.41 -11.60 16.62
CA THR A 340 1.11 -10.19 16.31
C THR A 340 1.01 -9.95 14.80
N ALA A 341 1.97 -10.47 14.03
CA ALA A 341 1.96 -10.34 12.57
C ALA A 341 0.75 -11.03 11.93
N ILE A 342 0.41 -12.24 12.38
CA ILE A 342 -0.73 -13.01 11.85
C ILE A 342 -2.04 -12.28 12.16
N VAL A 343 -2.28 -11.88 13.41
CA VAL A 343 -3.51 -11.18 13.78
C VAL A 343 -3.63 -9.84 13.05
N GLN A 344 -2.50 -9.15 12.81
CA GLN A 344 -2.48 -7.92 12.02
C GLN A 344 -2.95 -8.20 10.59
N GLY A 345 -2.46 -9.28 9.96
CA GLY A 345 -2.90 -9.68 8.63
C GLY A 345 -4.40 -9.97 8.57
N TYR A 346 -4.94 -10.70 9.56
CA TYR A 346 -6.37 -10.96 9.63
C TYR A 346 -7.21 -9.71 9.89
N ALA A 347 -6.75 -8.79 10.74
CA ALA A 347 -7.45 -7.54 10.99
C ALA A 347 -7.46 -6.63 9.74
N LEU A 348 -6.35 -6.58 9.00
CA LEU A 348 -6.28 -5.85 7.71
C LEU A 348 -7.12 -6.53 6.61
N ALA A 349 -7.33 -7.85 6.69
CA ALA A 349 -8.29 -8.57 5.84
C ALA A 349 -9.74 -8.48 6.34
N GLU A 350 -9.96 -7.83 7.48
CA GLU A 350 -11.25 -7.75 8.19
C GLU A 350 -11.87 -9.12 8.50
N ASN A 351 -11.01 -10.13 8.70
CA ASN A 351 -11.43 -11.46 9.11
C ASN A 351 -11.69 -11.49 10.62
N TYR A 352 -12.85 -10.95 11.03
CA TYR A 352 -13.20 -10.74 12.44
C TYR A 352 -13.20 -12.04 13.26
N GLU A 353 -13.62 -13.16 12.65
CA GLU A 353 -13.65 -14.46 13.32
C GLU A 353 -12.24 -14.91 13.69
N LYS A 354 -11.30 -14.87 12.73
CA LYS A 354 -9.91 -15.21 13.00
C LYS A 354 -9.21 -14.22 13.93
N VAL A 355 -9.55 -12.93 13.85
CA VAL A 355 -9.04 -11.94 14.81
C VAL A 355 -9.48 -12.28 16.24
N GLU A 356 -10.75 -12.61 16.45
CA GLU A 356 -11.26 -12.95 17.78
C GLU A 356 -10.75 -14.31 18.29
N GLU A 357 -10.58 -15.31 17.41
CA GLU A 357 -9.88 -16.57 17.69
C GLU A 357 -8.47 -16.28 18.22
N TYR A 358 -7.66 -15.52 17.47
CA TYR A 358 -6.29 -15.18 17.86
C TYR A 358 -6.22 -14.32 19.13
N ARG A 359 -7.18 -13.40 19.32
CA ARG A 359 -7.26 -12.61 20.55
C ARG A 359 -7.53 -13.48 21.77
N LYS A 360 -8.42 -14.46 21.67
CA LYS A 360 -8.82 -15.32 22.80
C LYS A 360 -7.81 -16.43 23.06
N ASP A 361 -7.47 -17.18 22.02
CA ASP A 361 -6.75 -18.45 22.15
C ASP A 361 -5.24 -18.23 22.14
N HIS A 362 -4.78 -17.22 21.41
CA HIS A 362 -3.36 -16.89 21.26
C HIS A 362 -2.94 -15.63 22.03
N LYS A 363 -3.86 -15.00 22.79
CA LYS A 363 -3.65 -13.77 23.56
C LYS A 363 -3.07 -12.63 22.73
N ALA A 364 -3.52 -12.51 21.47
CA ALA A 364 -3.03 -11.50 20.55
C ALA A 364 -3.27 -10.08 21.09
N ASN A 365 -2.34 -9.18 20.80
CA ASN A 365 -2.30 -7.83 21.35
C ASN A 365 -3.48 -6.96 20.82
N VAL A 366 -4.33 -6.49 21.73
CA VAL A 366 -5.52 -5.68 21.41
C VAL A 366 -5.19 -4.33 20.78
N TYR A 367 -4.06 -3.72 21.12
CA TYR A 367 -3.61 -2.46 20.53
C TYR A 367 -3.31 -2.62 19.03
N VAL A 368 -2.68 -3.73 18.65
CA VAL A 368 -2.37 -4.03 17.25
C VAL A 368 -3.63 -4.29 16.45
N ILE A 369 -4.61 -4.98 17.04
CA ILE A 369 -5.90 -5.22 16.41
C ILE A 369 -6.64 -3.90 16.17
N ALA A 370 -6.76 -3.06 17.19
CA ALA A 370 -7.44 -1.77 17.12
C ALA A 370 -6.79 -0.82 16.09
N GLN A 371 -5.45 -0.73 16.09
CA GLN A 371 -4.69 0.01 15.10
C GLN A 371 -4.97 -0.50 13.68
N SER A 372 -4.99 -1.83 13.49
CA SER A 372 -5.18 -2.43 12.18
C SER A 372 -6.55 -2.14 11.60
N TYR A 373 -7.62 -2.17 12.42
CA TYR A 373 -8.95 -1.78 11.97
C TYR A 373 -9.01 -0.30 11.57
N ALA A 374 -8.31 0.58 12.29
CA ALA A 374 -8.20 1.98 11.91
C ALA A 374 -7.43 2.17 10.59
N MET A 375 -6.38 1.37 10.34
CA MET A 375 -5.62 1.40 9.08
C MET A 375 -6.45 1.03 7.84
N VAL A 376 -7.48 0.18 7.99
CA VAL A 376 -8.42 -0.17 6.92
C VAL A 376 -9.72 0.62 6.99
N GLU A 377 -9.76 1.67 7.82
CA GLU A 377 -10.90 2.58 7.99
C GLU A 377 -12.19 1.89 8.44
N ASN A 378 -12.07 0.79 9.19
CA ASN A 378 -13.21 0.06 9.73
C ASN A 378 -13.73 0.73 11.02
N HIS A 379 -14.52 1.78 10.84
CA HIS A 379 -15.05 2.60 11.94
C HIS A 379 -15.92 1.81 12.92
N GLU A 380 -16.64 0.79 12.47
CA GLU A 380 -17.47 -0.04 13.35
C GLU A 380 -16.62 -0.86 14.32
N GLN A 381 -15.60 -1.57 13.82
CA GLN A 381 -14.69 -2.32 14.69
C GLN A 381 -13.85 -1.39 15.57
N VAL A 382 -13.40 -0.25 15.03
CA VAL A 382 -12.73 0.78 15.83
C VAL A 382 -13.60 1.23 16.99
N LYS A 383 -14.88 1.54 16.76
CA LYS A 383 -15.82 1.94 17.81
C LYS A 383 -15.98 0.82 18.85
N LYS A 384 -16.17 -0.42 18.41
CA LYS A 384 -16.30 -1.60 19.29
C LYS A 384 -15.06 -1.77 20.18
N TYR A 385 -13.86 -1.68 19.59
CA TYR A 385 -12.60 -1.82 20.34
C TYR A 385 -12.36 -0.64 21.26
N LEU A 386 -12.66 0.58 20.85
CA LEU A 386 -12.55 1.77 21.69
C LEU A 386 -13.52 1.72 22.89
N THR A 387 -14.75 1.25 22.71
CA THR A 387 -15.70 1.05 23.81
C THR A 387 -15.19 0.02 24.82
N LYS A 388 -14.57 -1.05 24.34
CA LYS A 388 -14.10 -2.14 25.20
C LYS A 388 -12.73 -1.85 25.85
N TYR A 389 -11.88 -1.11 25.14
CA TYR A 389 -10.49 -0.81 25.50
C TYR A 389 -10.19 0.67 25.19
N PRO A 390 -10.69 1.62 26.01
CA PRO A 390 -10.55 3.05 25.76
C PRO A 390 -9.10 3.52 25.59
N GLU A 391 -8.15 2.83 26.22
CA GLU A 391 -6.71 3.08 26.14
C GLU A 391 -6.12 2.85 24.74
N THR A 392 -6.87 2.22 23.83
CA THR A 392 -6.45 2.02 22.43
C THR A 392 -6.60 3.27 21.56
N VAL A 393 -7.17 4.36 22.08
CA VAL A 393 -7.41 5.60 21.32
C VAL A 393 -6.17 6.11 20.59
N HIS A 394 -5.00 6.07 21.22
CA HIS A 394 -3.75 6.56 20.62
C HIS A 394 -3.34 5.72 19.41
N VAL A 395 -3.38 4.39 19.54
CA VAL A 395 -3.00 3.47 18.44
C VAL A 395 -4.05 3.45 17.32
N ILE A 396 -5.31 3.74 17.63
CA ILE A 396 -6.37 3.97 16.65
C ILE A 396 -6.08 5.24 15.84
N ALA A 397 -5.75 6.34 16.52
CA ALA A 397 -5.37 7.59 15.85
C ALA A 397 -4.13 7.40 14.94
N GLN A 398 -3.14 6.62 15.39
CA GLN A 398 -1.99 6.22 14.58
C GLN A 398 -2.39 5.43 13.33
N GLY A 399 -3.34 4.50 13.47
CA GLY A 399 -3.87 3.71 12.36
C GLY A 399 -4.55 4.58 11.31
N TYR A 400 -5.41 5.50 11.73
CA TYR A 400 -6.03 6.47 10.81
C TYR A 400 -5.01 7.43 10.17
N ALA A 401 -4.01 7.87 10.92
CA ALA A 401 -2.93 8.71 10.38
C ALA A 401 -2.14 7.97 9.29
N SER A 402 -1.87 6.68 9.51
CA SER A 402 -1.22 5.80 8.54
C SER A 402 -2.09 5.54 7.30
N ALA A 403 -3.41 5.49 7.46
CA ALA A 403 -4.36 5.39 6.34
C ALA A 403 -4.49 6.71 5.54
N GLY A 404 -4.14 7.84 6.17
CA GLY A 404 -4.35 9.18 5.63
C GLY A 404 -5.76 9.74 5.93
N ASN A 405 -6.50 9.14 6.87
CA ASN A 405 -7.84 9.60 7.25
C ASN A 405 -7.76 10.75 8.26
N HIS A 406 -7.43 11.94 7.76
CA HIS A 406 -7.16 13.13 8.59
C HIS A 406 -8.35 13.53 9.47
N ASP A 407 -9.56 13.43 8.95
CA ASP A 407 -10.78 13.81 9.68
C ASP A 407 -10.96 12.94 10.92
N LYS A 408 -10.75 11.61 10.80
CA LYS A 408 -10.81 10.70 11.93
C LYS A 408 -9.64 10.85 12.90
N VAL A 409 -8.47 11.23 12.42
CA VAL A 409 -7.35 11.59 13.31
C VAL A 409 -7.70 12.81 14.15
N GLU A 410 -8.29 13.85 13.56
CA GLU A 410 -8.72 15.04 14.29
C GLU A 410 -9.85 14.75 15.28
N GLU A 411 -10.82 13.91 14.90
CA GLU A 411 -11.86 13.40 15.81
C GLU A 411 -11.23 12.71 17.02
N CYS A 412 -10.29 11.79 16.81
CA CYS A 412 -9.59 11.10 17.90
C CYS A 412 -8.78 12.07 18.78
N ARG A 413 -8.09 13.05 18.18
CA ARG A 413 -7.30 14.04 18.91
C ARG A 413 -8.17 14.97 19.76
N ARG A 414 -9.25 15.52 19.18
CA ARG A 414 -10.10 16.52 19.82
C ARG A 414 -11.08 15.90 20.81
N ASP A 415 -11.77 14.83 20.40
CA ASP A 415 -12.92 14.31 21.13
C ASP A 415 -12.53 13.18 22.09
N LEU A 416 -11.40 12.52 21.83
CA LEU A 416 -10.91 11.38 22.62
C LEU A 416 -9.50 11.60 23.19
N ASN A 417 -8.96 12.81 23.07
CA ASN A 417 -7.67 13.23 23.61
C ASN A 417 -6.48 12.33 23.18
N ALA A 418 -6.42 11.96 21.90
CA ALA A 418 -5.31 11.18 21.38
C ALA A 418 -3.97 11.95 21.43
N ASP A 419 -2.88 11.27 21.78
CA ASP A 419 -1.53 11.85 21.88
C ASP A 419 -1.03 12.38 20.52
N VAL A 420 -0.77 13.69 20.50
CA VAL A 420 -0.24 14.43 19.35
C VAL A 420 1.09 13.86 18.87
N ASN A 421 1.97 13.40 19.78
CA ASN A 421 3.28 12.86 19.42
C ASN A 421 3.15 11.49 18.76
N ALA A 422 2.22 10.65 19.23
CA ALA A 422 1.94 9.36 18.61
C ALA A 422 1.39 9.54 17.17
N ILE A 423 0.51 10.52 16.98
CA ILE A 423 -0.07 10.86 15.67
C ILE A 423 1.02 11.37 14.72
N VAL A 424 1.85 12.33 15.14
CA VAL A 424 2.87 12.91 14.26
C VAL A 424 3.91 11.89 13.83
N GLU A 425 4.28 10.95 14.73
CA GLU A 425 5.18 9.84 14.41
C GLU A 425 4.60 8.98 13.28
N SER A 426 3.29 8.73 13.29
CA SER A 426 2.61 7.94 12.25
C SER A 426 2.49 8.69 10.93
N TYR A 427 2.24 9.99 10.94
CA TYR A 427 2.30 10.80 9.72
C TYR A 427 3.70 10.84 9.13
N ALA A 428 4.75 10.96 9.96
CA ALA A 428 6.13 10.92 9.51
C ALA A 428 6.49 9.54 8.94
N LEU A 429 6.06 8.46 9.59
CA LEU A 429 6.21 7.09 9.11
C LEU A 429 5.53 6.88 7.75
N ALA A 430 4.33 7.44 7.58
CA ALA A 430 3.57 7.39 6.34
C ALA A 430 4.10 8.35 5.26
N GLY A 431 5.09 9.20 5.57
CA GLY A 431 5.64 10.20 4.65
C GLY A 431 4.73 11.41 4.40
N ASN A 432 3.74 11.66 5.25
CA ASN A 432 2.85 12.81 5.12
C ASN A 432 3.49 14.07 5.72
N HIS A 433 4.43 14.66 4.99
CA HIS A 433 5.23 15.81 5.44
C HIS A 433 4.37 17.04 5.79
N GLU A 434 3.31 17.29 5.02
CA GLU A 434 2.40 18.41 5.26
C GLU A 434 1.71 18.28 6.62
N LYS A 435 1.17 17.09 6.93
CA LYS A 435 0.54 16.84 8.23
C LYS A 435 1.52 16.82 9.38
N VAL A 436 2.75 16.35 9.16
CA VAL A 436 3.81 16.44 10.17
C VAL A 436 4.06 17.90 10.56
N GLU A 437 4.20 18.78 9.58
CA GLU A 437 4.43 20.21 9.83
C GLU A 437 3.21 20.89 10.45
N GLU A 438 2.00 20.56 9.99
CA GLU A 438 0.77 21.04 10.62
C GLU A 438 0.74 20.68 12.12
N TYR A 439 1.02 19.42 12.47
CA TYR A 439 1.00 18.95 13.84
C TYR A 439 2.11 19.56 14.70
N ARG A 440 3.30 19.74 14.12
CA ARG A 440 4.41 20.43 14.78
C ARG A 440 4.03 21.86 15.14
N ILE A 441 3.45 22.61 14.20
CA ILE A 441 3.17 24.04 14.36
C ILE A 441 1.91 24.29 15.19
N LYS A 442 0.79 23.63 14.87
CA LYS A 442 -0.51 23.90 15.48
C LYS A 442 -0.72 23.17 16.81
N HIS A 443 -0.11 21.99 16.96
CA HIS A 443 -0.37 21.10 18.09
C HIS A 443 0.86 20.87 18.97
N GLY A 444 2.00 21.49 18.64
CA GLY A 444 3.21 21.43 19.45
C GLY A 444 3.87 20.05 19.46
N ALA A 445 3.71 19.28 18.39
CA ALA A 445 4.30 17.94 18.30
C ALA A 445 5.83 17.98 18.41
N SER A 446 6.40 17.04 19.17
CA SER A 446 7.83 16.99 19.47
C SER A 446 8.67 16.63 18.24
N ILE A 447 9.73 17.40 17.99
CA ILE A 447 10.74 17.10 16.96
C ILE A 447 11.34 15.70 17.16
N LYS A 448 11.46 15.22 18.42
CA LYS A 448 11.97 13.87 18.70
C LYS A 448 11.08 12.79 18.08
N SER A 449 9.76 12.90 18.25
CA SER A 449 8.80 11.94 17.70
C SER A 449 8.73 12.00 16.18
N ILE A 450 8.88 13.21 15.61
CA ILE A 450 8.97 13.39 14.16
C ILE A 450 10.20 12.68 13.57
N ILE A 451 11.38 12.89 14.18
CA ILE A 451 12.62 12.22 13.77
C ILE A 451 12.48 10.70 13.89
N GLN A 452 11.86 10.21 14.97
CA GLN A 452 11.60 8.79 15.16
C GLN A 452 10.75 8.22 14.02
N GLY A 453 9.65 8.87 13.67
CA GLY A 453 8.78 8.43 12.56
C GLY A 453 9.52 8.38 11.22
N TYR A 454 10.30 9.41 10.88
CA TYR A 454 11.10 9.39 9.65
C TYR A 454 12.25 8.39 9.68
N THR A 455 12.81 8.11 10.86
CA THR A 455 13.80 7.05 11.05
C THR A 455 13.20 5.69 10.71
N LEU A 456 11.99 5.41 11.22
CA LEU A 456 11.26 4.20 10.89
C LEU A 456 10.88 4.13 9.39
N ALA A 457 10.57 5.27 8.77
CA ALA A 457 10.34 5.37 7.32
C ALA A 457 11.61 5.18 6.47
N GLY A 458 12.80 5.29 7.07
CA GLY A 458 14.08 5.37 6.35
C GLY A 458 14.26 6.68 5.57
N ASN A 459 13.51 7.73 5.91
CA ASN A 459 13.57 9.02 5.22
C ASN A 459 14.76 9.86 5.76
N LYS A 460 15.95 9.54 5.27
CA LYS A 460 17.21 10.18 5.70
C LYS A 460 17.22 11.69 5.47
N GLU A 461 16.61 12.15 4.38
CA GLU A 461 16.52 13.57 4.05
C GLU A 461 15.76 14.34 5.14
N LYS A 462 14.54 13.89 5.48
CA LYS A 462 13.75 14.52 6.54
C LYS A 462 14.40 14.41 7.90
N ILE A 463 15.01 13.27 8.25
CA ILE A 463 15.76 13.14 9.51
C ILE A 463 16.81 14.25 9.62
N ARG A 464 17.58 14.50 8.55
CA ARG A 464 18.62 15.53 8.52
C ARG A 464 18.05 16.95 8.61
N GLU A 465 16.94 17.22 7.93
CA GLU A 465 16.21 18.48 8.03
C GLU A 465 15.78 18.78 9.48
N TYR A 466 15.21 17.81 10.18
CA TYR A 466 14.83 17.99 11.58
C TYR A 466 16.03 18.02 12.54
N ASP A 467 17.13 17.33 12.23
CA ASP A 467 18.37 17.39 13.00
C ASP A 467 18.97 18.80 13.01
N ILE A 468 19.05 19.45 11.85
CA ILE A 468 19.54 20.83 11.78
C ILE A 468 18.54 21.81 12.41
N ASN A 469 17.24 21.62 12.19
CA ASN A 469 16.22 22.45 12.84
C ASN A 469 16.29 22.34 14.38
N LYS A 470 16.53 21.13 14.91
CA LYS A 470 16.72 20.91 16.35
C LYS A 470 17.97 21.63 16.88
N LEU A 471 19.08 21.58 16.14
CA LEU A 471 20.32 22.30 16.48
C LEU A 471 20.07 23.81 16.53
N LEU A 472 19.41 24.35 15.50
CA LEU A 472 19.11 25.77 15.37
C LEU A 472 18.13 26.26 16.46
N SER A 473 17.05 25.52 16.70
CA SER A 473 16.04 25.87 17.72
C SER A 473 16.58 25.70 19.14
N GLY A 474 17.30 24.61 19.43
CA GLY A 474 17.92 24.40 20.73
C GLY A 474 18.93 25.50 21.09
N TYR A 475 19.68 25.98 20.10
CA TYR A 475 20.54 27.14 20.28
C TYR A 475 19.75 28.41 20.67
N LEU A 476 18.60 28.66 20.04
CA LEU A 476 17.75 29.82 20.38
C LEU A 476 17.13 29.68 21.77
N GLU A 477 16.63 28.50 22.14
CA GLU A 477 16.08 28.23 23.47
C GLU A 477 17.13 28.46 24.57
N ASP A 478 18.36 27.98 24.38
CA ASP A 478 19.45 28.20 25.35
C ASP A 478 19.83 29.68 25.44
N ARG A 479 19.75 30.42 24.33
CA ARG A 479 19.95 31.88 24.36
C ARG A 479 18.83 32.63 25.05
N GLU A 480 17.60 32.14 24.96
CA GLU A 480 16.43 32.76 25.58
C GLU A 480 16.39 32.57 27.10
N LYS A 481 17.08 31.54 27.63
CA LYS A 481 17.28 31.34 29.07
C LYS A 481 18.25 32.34 29.71
N GLU A 482 19.08 32.99 28.90
CA GLU A 482 20.05 33.99 29.38
C GLU A 482 19.34 35.31 29.68
N VAL A 483 18.91 35.48 30.91
CA VAL A 483 18.22 36.69 31.40
C VAL A 483 19.18 37.61 32.15
N ASP A 484 18.87 38.91 32.14
CA ASP A 484 19.55 39.91 32.97
C ASP A 484 19.03 39.89 34.41
N SER A 485 19.59 40.77 35.25
CA SER A 485 19.20 40.89 36.67
C SER A 485 17.73 41.31 36.87
N SER A 486 17.05 41.79 35.83
CA SER A 486 15.62 42.12 35.85
C SER A 486 14.73 40.96 35.36
N GLY A 487 15.32 39.81 35.00
CA GLY A 487 14.61 38.66 34.45
C GLY A 487 14.24 38.80 32.97
N LYS A 488 14.73 39.85 32.28
CA LYS A 488 14.50 40.05 30.85
C LYS A 488 15.56 39.34 30.03
N VAL A 489 15.16 38.71 28.92
CA VAL A 489 16.10 38.02 28.01
C VAL A 489 17.13 39.00 27.48
N LYS A 490 18.42 38.64 27.62
CA LYS A 490 19.54 39.46 27.19
C LYS A 490 19.65 39.52 25.68
N GLU A 491 19.60 40.73 25.13
CA GLU A 491 19.84 40.96 23.69
C GLU A 491 21.30 40.66 23.31
N TYR A 492 22.26 40.94 24.19
CA TYR A 492 23.69 40.65 24.02
C TYR A 492 24.20 39.81 25.18
N PHE A 493 25.19 38.94 24.95
CA PHE A 493 25.72 38.08 26.02
C PHE A 493 26.41 38.88 27.12
N TYR A 494 27.16 39.91 26.72
CA TYR A 494 27.86 40.80 27.65
C TYR A 494 27.50 42.25 27.38
N ASN A 495 27.38 43.03 28.44
CA ASN A 495 27.04 44.46 28.38
C ASN A 495 28.20 45.35 27.89
N PHE A 496 29.42 44.81 27.80
CA PHE A 496 30.62 45.51 27.31
C PHE A 496 30.96 45.00 25.89
N PHE A 497 31.29 45.91 24.96
CA PHE A 497 31.52 45.65 23.52
C PHE A 497 30.34 45.07 22.73
N THR A 498 29.15 45.68 22.86
CA THR A 498 27.97 45.30 22.06
C THR A 498 28.18 45.45 20.55
N CYS A 499 29.06 46.36 20.11
CA CYS A 499 29.38 46.59 18.70
C CYS A 499 30.05 45.41 17.97
N ILE A 500 30.65 44.46 18.70
CA ILE A 500 31.34 43.29 18.14
C ILE A 500 30.49 42.02 18.29
N GLN A 501 29.47 42.06 19.16
CA GLN A 501 28.60 40.92 19.43
C GLN A 501 27.39 40.91 18.49
N LYS A 502 26.95 39.70 18.14
CA LYS A 502 25.68 39.51 17.41
C LYS A 502 24.52 39.42 18.40
N SER A 503 23.53 40.27 18.19
CA SER A 503 22.33 40.38 19.01
C SER A 503 21.46 39.12 18.92
N LEU A 504 20.62 38.86 19.93
CA LEU A 504 19.65 37.76 19.89
C LEU A 504 18.69 37.92 18.71
N THR A 505 18.26 39.13 18.41
CA THR A 505 17.41 39.43 17.24
C THR A 505 18.10 39.09 15.93
N GLN A 506 19.37 39.49 15.76
CA GLN A 506 20.16 39.12 14.58
C GLN A 506 20.26 37.60 14.44
N LYS A 507 20.51 36.90 15.55
CA LYS A 507 20.60 35.43 15.57
C LYS A 507 19.26 34.76 15.26
N ARG A 508 18.14 35.24 15.81
CA ARG A 508 16.79 34.76 15.45
C ARG A 508 16.52 34.93 13.97
N ASN A 509 16.82 36.10 13.42
CA ASN A 509 16.57 36.38 12.00
C ASN A 509 17.41 35.49 11.09
N ALA A 510 18.70 35.32 11.41
CA ALA A 510 19.59 34.46 10.65
C ALA A 510 19.18 32.98 10.75
N VAL A 511 18.79 32.50 11.93
CA VAL A 511 18.25 31.14 12.11
C VAL A 511 16.96 30.94 11.33
N LYS A 512 16.00 31.88 11.42
CA LYS A 512 14.75 31.81 10.65
C LYS A 512 14.99 31.79 9.14
N ALA A 513 15.99 32.52 8.65
CA ALA A 513 16.38 32.47 7.24
C ALA A 513 16.84 31.06 6.82
N VAL A 514 17.62 30.37 7.65
CA VAL A 514 18.04 28.98 7.37
C VAL A 514 16.85 28.02 7.42
N GLN A 515 15.98 28.15 8.43
CA GLN A 515 14.79 27.32 8.56
C GLN A 515 13.85 27.44 7.35
N ARG A 516 13.64 28.68 6.86
CA ARG A 516 12.86 28.93 5.64
C ARG A 516 13.52 28.30 4.41
N ALA A 517 14.83 28.43 4.26
CA ALA A 517 15.56 27.79 3.15
C ALA A 517 15.40 26.25 3.18
N LEU A 518 15.51 25.64 4.37
CA LEU A 518 15.31 24.20 4.59
C LEU A 518 13.88 23.73 4.26
N GLN A 519 12.89 24.60 4.46
CA GLN A 519 11.49 24.34 4.08
C GLN A 519 11.23 24.48 2.58
N GLY A 520 12.27 24.80 1.80
CA GLY A 520 12.13 25.02 0.38
C GLY A 520 11.57 26.41 0.07
N GLU A 521 11.88 27.44 0.86
CA GLU A 521 11.66 28.83 0.44
C GLU A 521 12.91 29.42 -0.22
N LYS A 522 12.71 30.24 -1.24
CA LYS A 522 13.81 31.01 -1.84
C LYS A 522 14.26 32.11 -0.87
N VAL A 523 15.40 31.90 -0.23
CA VAL A 523 16.01 32.84 0.73
C VAL A 523 17.36 33.32 0.19
N ILE A 524 17.60 34.63 0.27
CA ILE A 524 18.91 35.22 -0.01
C ILE A 524 19.60 35.46 1.33
N PHE A 525 20.71 34.77 1.59
CA PHE A 525 21.50 34.99 2.78
C PHE A 525 22.40 36.21 2.57
N THR A 526 22.12 37.29 3.31
CA THR A 526 23.01 38.46 3.35
C THR A 526 24.34 38.10 4.03
N GLU A 527 25.40 38.87 3.76
CA GLU A 527 26.68 38.70 4.47
C GLU A 527 26.50 38.85 6.00
N GLU A 528 25.54 39.65 6.44
CA GLU A 528 25.19 39.75 7.86
C GLU A 528 24.60 38.45 8.42
N ASN A 529 23.70 37.79 7.68
CA ASN A 529 23.14 36.49 8.05
C ASN A 529 24.25 35.44 8.14
N ILE A 530 25.11 35.37 7.12
CA ILE A 530 26.23 34.42 7.04
C ILE A 530 27.21 34.65 8.19
N ALA A 531 27.60 35.90 8.44
CA ALA A 531 28.48 36.25 9.56
C ALA A 531 27.87 35.86 10.92
N THR A 532 26.56 36.05 11.07
CA THR A 532 25.83 35.71 12.30
C THR A 532 25.75 34.20 12.52
N LEU A 533 25.47 33.42 11.48
CA LEU A 533 25.43 31.95 11.53
C LEU A 533 26.81 31.34 11.79
N ARG A 534 27.90 32.02 11.40
CA ARG A 534 29.27 31.57 11.66
C ARG A 534 29.79 31.95 13.05
N ASN A 535 29.06 32.78 13.79
CA ASN A 535 29.53 33.39 15.03
C ASN A 535 29.23 32.55 16.28
N GLY A 536 30.19 32.53 17.22
CA GLY A 536 30.02 31.97 18.57
C GLY A 536 29.66 30.48 18.59
N ASN A 537 28.84 30.10 19.58
CA ASN A 537 28.40 28.71 19.77
C ASN A 537 27.52 28.21 18.61
N LEU A 538 26.64 29.06 18.05
CA LEU A 538 25.85 28.73 16.85
C LEU A 538 26.76 28.31 15.69
N GLY A 539 27.80 29.10 15.42
CA GLY A 539 28.78 28.75 14.39
C GLY A 539 29.61 27.51 14.69
N LYS A 540 29.90 27.21 15.97
CA LYS A 540 30.60 25.97 16.36
C LYS A 540 29.73 24.75 16.05
N GLU A 541 28.47 24.77 16.44
CA GLU A 541 27.52 23.69 16.20
C GLU A 541 27.26 23.50 14.69
N LEU A 542 27.06 24.59 13.94
CA LEU A 542 26.92 24.51 12.47
C LEU A 542 28.17 23.97 11.78
N ARG A 543 29.38 24.38 12.22
CA ARG A 543 30.63 23.78 11.71
C ARG A 543 30.72 22.30 12.03
N LYS A 544 30.30 21.88 13.22
CA LYS A 544 30.26 20.46 13.60
C LYS A 544 29.29 19.68 12.71
N PHE A 545 28.08 20.21 12.47
CA PHE A 545 27.10 19.63 11.56
C PHE A 545 27.65 19.45 10.13
N VAL A 546 28.35 20.46 9.60
CA VAL A 546 29.01 20.37 8.29
C VAL A 546 30.12 19.33 8.29
N LYS A 547 31.02 19.37 9.29
CA LYS A 547 32.17 18.46 9.40
C LYS A 547 31.79 16.99 9.61
N THR A 548 30.64 16.69 10.22
CA THR A 548 30.17 15.31 10.35
C THR A 548 29.58 14.75 9.06
N GLY A 549 29.66 15.48 7.93
CA GLY A 549 29.14 15.05 6.64
C GLY A 549 27.62 15.16 6.49
N LYS A 550 26.90 15.57 7.55
CA LYS A 550 25.43 15.69 7.55
C LYS A 550 24.92 16.73 6.56
N ALA A 551 25.70 17.79 6.32
CA ALA A 551 25.37 18.83 5.34
C ALA A 551 25.51 18.34 3.89
N TYR A 552 26.59 17.61 3.58
CA TYR A 552 26.77 16.95 2.27
C TYR A 552 25.60 16.02 1.97
N GLU A 553 25.30 15.20 2.95
CA GLU A 553 24.23 14.23 2.90
C GLU A 553 22.84 14.88 2.71
N LEU A 554 22.57 16.03 3.33
CA LEU A 554 21.31 16.75 3.20
C LEU A 554 21.13 17.35 1.79
N LEU A 555 22.20 17.89 1.21
CA LEU A 555 22.15 18.65 -0.05
C LEU A 555 22.60 17.83 -1.27
N ASN A 556 23.04 16.58 -1.05
CA ASN A 556 23.70 15.76 -2.05
C ASN A 556 24.86 16.49 -2.77
N LYS A 557 25.54 17.42 -2.07
CA LYS A 557 26.58 18.29 -2.62
C LYS A 557 27.68 18.52 -1.60
N GLU A 558 28.93 18.35 -2.02
CA GLU A 558 30.07 18.45 -1.10
C GLU A 558 30.20 19.88 -0.58
N VAL A 559 30.13 20.03 0.74
CA VAL A 559 30.25 21.30 1.46
C VAL A 559 31.15 21.10 2.67
N HIS A 560 32.15 21.95 2.81
CA HIS A 560 33.17 21.88 3.87
C HIS A 560 33.08 23.06 4.84
N THR A 561 32.39 24.13 4.44
CA THR A 561 32.21 25.32 5.27
C THR A 561 30.74 25.66 5.49
N VAL A 562 30.45 26.40 6.57
CA VAL A 562 29.10 26.94 6.82
C VAL A 562 28.66 27.86 5.68
N ARG A 563 29.59 28.57 5.04
CA ARG A 563 29.27 29.43 3.89
C ARG A 563 28.85 28.59 2.69
N GLU A 564 29.64 27.58 2.32
CA GLU A 564 29.29 26.65 1.24
C GLU A 564 27.95 25.94 1.49
N PHE A 565 27.69 25.56 2.74
CA PHE A 565 26.39 24.99 3.14
C PHE A 565 25.22 25.96 2.89
N LEU A 566 25.35 27.23 3.30
CA LEU A 566 24.31 28.25 3.08
C LEU A 566 24.16 28.63 1.61
N ASP A 567 25.27 28.72 0.89
CA ASP A 567 25.28 28.98 -0.55
C ASP A 567 24.61 27.83 -1.31
N ALA A 568 24.85 26.57 -0.90
CA ALA A 568 24.21 25.42 -1.49
C ALA A 568 22.70 25.39 -1.19
N LEU A 569 22.29 25.65 0.06
CA LEU A 569 20.87 25.84 0.42
C LEU A 569 20.17 26.91 -0.40
N GLN A 570 20.85 28.04 -0.66
CA GLN A 570 20.32 29.12 -1.48
C GLN A 570 20.23 28.75 -2.97
N ASN A 571 21.17 27.95 -3.47
CA ASN A 571 21.30 27.60 -4.89
C ASN A 571 20.52 26.34 -5.32
N ASP A 572 20.15 25.47 -4.38
CA ASP A 572 19.24 24.34 -4.64
C ASP A 572 17.83 24.80 -5.07
N PHE A 573 17.56 26.11 -5.01
CA PHE A 573 16.45 26.79 -5.71
C PHE A 573 16.69 27.08 -7.20
N SER A 574 17.40 26.19 -7.90
CA SER A 574 17.51 26.25 -9.36
C SER A 574 16.44 25.34 -9.99
N PRO A 575 15.58 25.82 -10.91
CA PRO A 575 14.53 25.02 -11.58
C PRO A 575 15.04 23.83 -12.43
N THR A 576 16.30 23.43 -12.27
CA THR A 576 17.02 22.54 -13.19
C THR A 576 17.31 21.16 -12.58
N ASN A 577 17.15 20.95 -11.27
CA ASN A 577 17.29 19.62 -10.64
C ASN A 577 16.00 18.79 -10.61
N LEU A 578 14.95 19.22 -11.33
CA LEU A 578 13.79 18.39 -11.68
C LEU A 578 13.99 17.59 -12.98
N ILE A 579 15.18 17.65 -13.59
CA ILE A 579 15.55 16.86 -14.76
C ILE A 579 16.92 16.22 -14.50
N GLY A 580 16.91 15.05 -13.87
CA GLY A 580 18.08 14.16 -13.81
C GLY A 580 18.51 13.78 -12.41
N GLN A 581 17.83 12.79 -11.83
CA GLN A 581 18.43 11.54 -11.32
C GLN A 581 17.31 10.56 -10.95
#